data_AF-A0A7C3REX9-F1
#
_entry.id   AF-A0A7C3REX9-F1
#
_cell.length_a   1.000
_cell.length_b   1.000
_cell.length_c   1.000
_cell.angle_alpha   90.00
_cell.angle_beta   90.00
_cell.angle_gamma   90.00
#
_symmetry.space_group_name_H-M   'P 1'
#
loop_
_entity.id
_entity.type
_entity.pdbx_description
1 polymer ?
#
loop_
_entity_poly.entity_id
_entity_poly.type
_entity_poly.pdbx_seq_one_letter_code
_entity_poly.pdbx_strand_id
1 'polypeptide(L)'
;MEDEVKISRELLKTISADTRVEILKALEERPMTASELSRFLKKHVTTISEHLDLLKNSNLVERVERPGRKWVYYKLSKDGKKILHPTSYRWVMILSISFLAILTGFFVWNVEAYPGDLFYPIKRARENLQLFFTFDNLEKANKHLQLAEERLKEAKVVIERGNEEMAKHVIQEYIDEMKNAKNEVEKTDKLYASNTLESIGEITSKDIFIIQNLKIKAPGLSKQLDAALNVSIESHKSAVKQLGKITGRAYSELIPQD
;
A
#
# COMPACT_ATOMS: atom_id res chain seq x y z
N MET A 1 23.99 -18.63 13.94
CA MET A 1 24.96 -17.59 14.33
C MET A 1 25.64 -17.16 13.06
N GLU A 2 25.43 -15.92 12.62
CA GLU A 2 26.16 -15.38 11.47
C GLU A 2 27.63 -15.24 11.87
N ASP A 3 28.52 -15.91 11.13
CA ASP A 3 29.97 -15.72 11.28
C ASP A 3 30.32 -14.33 10.76
N GLU A 4 30.13 -13.31 11.59
CA GLU A 4 30.46 -11.92 11.26
C GLU A 4 31.98 -11.74 11.27
N VAL A 5 32.54 -11.23 10.17
CA VAL A 5 33.97 -10.92 10.10
C VAL A 5 34.23 -9.71 10.99
N LYS A 6 34.82 -9.94 12.17
CA LYS A 6 35.17 -8.85 13.10
C LYS A 6 36.26 -7.97 12.47
N ILE A 7 35.92 -6.70 12.24
CA ILE A 7 36.86 -5.71 11.69
C ILE A 7 37.89 -5.35 12.78
N SER A 8 39.04 -6.02 12.76
CA SER A 8 40.17 -5.72 13.63
C SER A 8 41.13 -4.71 12.99
N ARG A 9 41.93 -4.02 13.81
CA ARG A 9 42.97 -3.09 13.33
C ARG A 9 44.00 -3.81 12.43
N GLU A 10 44.30 -5.06 12.74
CA GLU A 10 45.19 -5.91 11.94
C GLU A 10 44.59 -6.28 10.59
N LEU A 11 43.28 -6.59 10.56
CA LEU A 11 42.56 -6.84 9.32
C LEU A 11 42.56 -5.60 8.42
N LEU A 12 42.25 -4.42 8.97
CA LEU A 12 42.30 -3.15 8.23
C LEU A 12 43.68 -2.87 7.65
N LYS A 13 44.75 -3.02 8.44
CA LYS A 13 46.13 -2.86 7.96
C LYS A 13 46.48 -3.86 6.85
N THR A 14 45.90 -5.05 6.91
CA THR A 14 46.11 -6.10 5.90
C THR A 14 45.34 -5.81 4.63
N ILE A 15 44.09 -5.34 4.67
CA ILE A 15 43.35 -5.02 3.43
C ILE A 15 43.68 -3.64 2.87
N SER A 16 44.34 -2.75 3.61
CA SER A 16 44.58 -1.36 3.18
C SER A 16 45.66 -1.17 2.11
N ALA A 17 46.35 -2.23 1.66
CA ALA A 17 47.31 -2.11 0.56
C ALA A 17 46.67 -2.54 -0.75
N ASP A 18 46.82 -1.70 -1.78
CA ASP A 18 46.20 -1.88 -3.10
C ASP A 18 46.48 -3.25 -3.71
N THR A 19 47.76 -3.67 -3.72
CA THR A 19 48.16 -4.98 -4.27
C THR A 19 47.46 -6.16 -3.56
N ARG A 20 47.19 -6.06 -2.26
CA ARG A 20 46.51 -7.13 -1.51
C ARG A 20 45.01 -7.19 -1.85
N VAL A 21 44.37 -6.04 -2.07
CA VAL A 21 42.99 -5.98 -2.58
C VAL A 21 42.91 -6.56 -3.98
N GLU A 22 43.87 -6.22 -4.85
CA GLU A 22 43.94 -6.77 -6.21
C GLU A 22 44.14 -8.29 -6.21
N ILE A 23 45.00 -8.83 -5.33
CA ILE A 23 45.15 -10.27 -5.12
C ILE A 23 43.82 -10.90 -4.70
N LEU A 24 43.11 -10.31 -3.72
CA LEU A 24 41.83 -10.83 -3.26
C LEU A 24 40.80 -10.88 -4.40
N LYS A 25 40.69 -9.81 -5.21
CA LYS A 25 39.81 -9.77 -6.39
C LYS A 25 40.20 -10.81 -7.45
N ALA A 26 41.49 -10.99 -7.74
CA ALA A 26 41.94 -11.99 -8.70
C ALA A 26 41.62 -13.43 -8.23
N LEU A 27 41.76 -13.69 -6.92
CA LEU A 27 41.43 -14.98 -6.31
C LEU A 27 39.92 -15.23 -6.18
N GLU A 28 39.09 -14.20 -6.35
CA GLU A 28 37.63 -14.32 -6.45
C GLU A 28 37.21 -14.98 -7.74
N GLU A 29 37.84 -14.60 -8.86
CA GLU A 29 37.53 -15.15 -10.18
C GLU A 29 37.88 -16.64 -10.27
N ARG A 30 39.08 -17.02 -9.82
CA ARG A 30 39.53 -18.41 -9.74
C ARG A 30 40.71 -18.59 -8.79
N PRO A 31 40.96 -19.82 -8.29
CA PRO A 31 42.20 -20.12 -7.60
C PRO A 31 43.42 -19.91 -8.51
N MET A 32 44.45 -19.23 -8.00
CA MET A 32 45.68 -18.92 -8.75
C MET A 32 46.93 -19.22 -7.92
N THR A 33 48.04 -19.49 -8.60
CA THR A 33 49.37 -19.62 -8.01
C THR A 33 50.04 -18.25 -7.85
N ALA A 34 51.09 -18.17 -7.01
CA ALA A 34 51.87 -16.93 -6.86
C ALA A 34 52.49 -16.45 -8.18
N SER A 35 52.92 -17.37 -9.06
CA SER A 35 53.47 -17.05 -10.38
C SER A 35 52.41 -16.52 -11.35
N GLU A 36 51.19 -17.07 -11.31
CA GLU A 36 50.06 -16.55 -12.10
C GLU A 36 49.67 -15.15 -11.63
N LEU A 37 49.55 -14.93 -10.33
CA LEU A 37 49.24 -13.62 -9.74
C LEU A 37 50.33 -12.58 -10.05
N SER A 38 51.61 -12.98 -10.00
CA SER A 38 52.74 -12.13 -10.39
C SER A 38 52.64 -11.65 -11.84
N ARG A 39 52.30 -12.55 -12.76
CA ARG A 39 52.10 -12.22 -14.18
C ARG A 39 50.86 -11.33 -14.38
N PHE A 40 49.78 -11.65 -13.67
CA PHE A 40 48.52 -10.91 -13.76
C PHE A 40 48.64 -9.47 -13.25
N LEU A 41 49.25 -9.29 -12.08
CA LEU A 41 49.40 -7.99 -11.41
C LEU A 41 50.67 -7.23 -11.79
N LYS A 42 51.53 -7.83 -12.63
CA LYS A 42 52.84 -7.28 -13.03
C LYS A 42 53.71 -6.89 -11.82
N LYS A 43 53.74 -7.75 -10.80
CA LYS A 43 54.57 -7.61 -9.59
C LYS A 43 55.54 -8.77 -9.48
N HIS A 44 56.65 -8.56 -8.78
CA HIS A 44 57.63 -9.64 -8.57
C HIS A 44 57.02 -10.78 -7.74
N VAL A 45 57.37 -12.03 -8.05
CA VAL A 45 56.80 -13.22 -7.38
C VAL A 45 57.03 -13.19 -5.88
N THR A 46 58.19 -12.70 -5.42
CA THR A 46 58.49 -12.57 -3.98
C THR A 46 57.54 -11.60 -3.29
N THR A 47 57.23 -10.47 -3.91
CA THR A 47 56.26 -9.48 -3.39
C THR A 47 54.86 -10.07 -3.29
N ILE A 48 54.45 -10.85 -4.30
CA ILE A 48 53.16 -11.55 -4.27
C ILE A 48 53.12 -12.60 -3.15
N SER A 49 54.19 -13.38 -2.99
CA SER A 49 54.30 -14.38 -1.92
C SER A 49 54.20 -13.74 -0.53
N GLU A 50 54.93 -12.64 -0.28
CA GLU A 50 54.84 -11.87 0.97
C GLU A 50 53.41 -11.38 1.24
N HIS A 51 52.73 -10.86 0.21
CA HIS A 51 51.35 -10.43 0.34
C HIS A 51 50.38 -11.58 0.60
N LEU A 52 50.57 -12.73 -0.04
CA LEU A 52 49.76 -13.93 0.19
C LEU A 52 49.93 -14.48 1.61
N ASP A 53 51.14 -14.41 2.16
CA ASP A 53 51.40 -14.85 3.54
C ASP A 53 50.69 -13.94 4.56
N LEU A 54 50.73 -12.62 4.36
CA LEU A 54 49.97 -11.67 5.19
C LEU A 54 48.45 -11.92 5.09
N LEU A 55 47.93 -12.10 3.88
CA LEU A 55 46.51 -12.38 3.64
C LEU A 55 46.08 -13.71 4.27
N LYS A 56 46.92 -14.74 4.18
CA LYS A 56 46.72 -16.04 4.82
C LYS A 56 46.70 -15.92 6.35
N ASN A 57 47.64 -15.17 6.94
CA ASN A 57 47.70 -14.95 8.39
C ASN A 57 46.46 -14.22 8.92
N SER A 58 45.86 -13.36 8.11
CA SER A 58 44.57 -12.71 8.39
C SER A 58 43.34 -13.56 8.04
N ASN A 59 43.51 -14.84 7.72
CA ASN A 59 42.46 -15.77 7.31
C ASN A 59 41.63 -15.32 6.09
N LEU A 60 42.15 -14.48 5.20
CA LEU A 60 41.44 -14.03 3.98
C LEU A 60 41.68 -14.94 2.78
N VAL A 61 42.78 -15.68 2.80
CA VAL A 61 43.20 -16.57 1.71
C VAL A 61 43.57 -17.94 2.29
N GLU A 62 43.16 -18.99 1.60
CA GLU A 62 43.51 -20.38 1.90
C GLU A 62 44.51 -20.91 0.88
N ARG A 63 45.50 -21.66 1.36
CA ARG A 63 46.46 -22.38 0.54
C ARG A 63 45.92 -23.78 0.24
N VAL A 64 45.89 -24.16 -1.04
CA VAL A 64 45.39 -25.44 -1.53
C VAL A 64 46.54 -26.22 -2.17
N GLU A 65 46.93 -27.30 -1.51
CA GLU A 65 47.92 -28.26 -2.02
C GLU A 65 47.21 -29.53 -2.50
N ARG A 66 47.71 -30.12 -3.59
CA ARG A 66 47.26 -31.44 -4.03
C ARG A 66 48.37 -32.47 -3.81
N PRO A 67 48.05 -33.67 -3.28
CA PRO A 67 49.02 -34.74 -3.12
C PRO A 67 49.73 -35.06 -4.45
N GLY A 68 51.06 -35.15 -4.42
CA GLY A 68 51.86 -35.49 -5.61
C GLY A 68 52.05 -34.37 -6.65
N ARG A 69 51.62 -33.13 -6.37
CA ARG A 69 51.86 -31.97 -7.25
C ARG A 69 52.66 -30.88 -6.52
N LYS A 70 53.64 -30.29 -7.22
CA LYS A 70 54.50 -29.21 -6.68
C LYS A 70 53.81 -27.84 -6.63
N TRP A 71 52.66 -27.69 -7.29
CA TRP A 71 52.01 -26.40 -7.51
C TRP A 71 51.04 -26.08 -6.38
N VAL A 72 51.16 -24.88 -5.83
CA VAL A 72 50.37 -24.39 -4.71
C VAL A 72 49.41 -23.34 -5.24
N TYR A 73 48.12 -23.60 -5.07
CA TYR A 73 47.09 -22.64 -5.42
C TYR A 73 46.63 -21.90 -4.18
N TYR A 74 46.25 -20.65 -4.35
CA TYR A 74 45.60 -19.84 -3.35
C TYR A 74 44.16 -19.62 -3.78
N LYS A 75 43.23 -19.57 -2.83
CA LYS A 75 41.81 -19.23 -3.06
C LYS A 75 41.33 -18.33 -1.93
N LEU A 76 40.28 -17.56 -2.18
CA LEU A 76 39.62 -16.83 -1.09
C LEU A 76 39.04 -17.78 -0.04
N SER A 77 39.24 -17.43 1.23
CA SER A 77 38.52 -18.04 2.34
C SER A 77 37.07 -17.56 2.38
N LYS A 78 36.25 -18.13 3.28
CA LYS A 78 34.89 -17.63 3.54
C LYS A 78 34.90 -16.16 3.98
N ASP A 79 35.88 -15.77 4.78
CA ASP A 79 35.99 -14.40 5.31
C ASP A 79 36.49 -13.43 4.24
N GLY A 80 37.44 -13.85 3.40
CA GLY A 80 37.90 -13.09 2.24
C GLY A 80 36.76 -12.74 1.28
N LYS A 81 35.86 -13.69 1.02
CA LYS A 81 34.66 -13.46 0.18
C LYS A 81 33.68 -12.46 0.81
N LYS A 82 33.44 -12.55 2.12
CA LYS A 82 32.53 -11.63 2.84
C LYS A 82 33.04 -10.19 2.85
N ILE A 83 34.35 -9.98 2.86
CA ILE A 83 34.95 -8.63 2.81
C ILE A 83 34.81 -8.01 1.42
N LEU A 84 35.02 -8.78 0.35
CA LEU A 84 34.86 -8.28 -1.02
C LEU A 84 33.40 -8.00 -1.36
N HIS A 85 32.47 -8.80 -0.84
CA HIS A 85 31.04 -8.62 -0.98
C HIS A 85 30.37 -8.42 0.38
N PRO A 86 30.42 -7.20 0.96
CA PRO A 86 29.75 -6.92 2.22
C PRO A 86 28.24 -7.15 2.06
N THR A 87 27.67 -8.01 2.90
CA THR A 87 26.27 -8.44 2.90
C THR A 87 25.25 -7.31 3.14
N SER A 88 25.73 -6.11 3.43
CA SER A 88 24.99 -4.89 3.79
C SER A 88 23.94 -4.46 2.76
N TYR A 89 24.15 -4.74 1.46
CA TYR A 89 23.21 -4.34 0.41
C TYR A 89 21.86 -5.05 0.49
N ARG A 90 21.79 -6.24 1.10
CA ARG A 90 20.52 -6.98 1.25
C ARG A 90 19.52 -6.20 2.09
N TRP A 91 19.95 -5.63 3.21
CA TRP A 91 19.09 -4.84 4.09
C TRP A 91 18.69 -3.51 3.46
N VAL A 92 19.60 -2.86 2.72
CA VAL A 92 19.27 -1.64 1.96
C VAL A 92 18.23 -1.94 0.88
N MET A 93 18.35 -3.06 0.17
CA MET A 93 17.34 -3.48 -0.81
C MET A 93 16.00 -3.80 -0.15
N ILE A 94 15.98 -4.53 0.97
CA ILE A 94 14.74 -4.83 1.72
C ILE A 94 14.09 -3.52 2.19
N LEU A 95 14.85 -2.59 2.77
CA LEU A 95 14.34 -1.30 3.22
C LEU A 95 13.81 -0.47 2.05
N SER A 96 14.51 -0.47 0.92
CA SER A 96 14.08 0.28 -0.28
C SER A 96 12.78 -0.29 -0.87
N ILE A 97 12.66 -1.62 -0.94
CA ILE A 97 11.44 -2.29 -1.42
C ILE A 97 10.28 -2.05 -0.44
N SER A 98 10.52 -2.17 0.86
CA SER A 98 9.50 -1.89 1.88
C SER A 98 9.06 -0.42 1.82
N PHE A 99 9.99 0.51 1.62
CA PHE A 99 9.67 1.93 1.46
C PHE A 99 8.80 2.16 0.21
N LEU A 100 9.15 1.52 -0.91
CA LEU A 100 8.34 1.59 -2.14
C LEU A 100 6.96 0.95 -1.96
N ALA A 101 6.86 -0.14 -1.21
CA ALA A 101 5.58 -0.78 -0.87
C ALA A 101 4.68 0.14 -0.03
N ILE A 102 5.25 0.87 0.92
CA ILE A 102 4.50 1.86 1.71
C ILE A 102 4.03 3.02 0.82
N LEU A 103 4.90 3.54 -0.06
CA LEU A 103 4.55 4.62 -0.99
C LEU A 103 3.45 4.20 -1.96
N THR A 104 3.54 3.00 -2.52
CA THR A 104 2.52 2.46 -3.43
C THR A 104 1.21 2.18 -2.70
N GLY A 105 1.25 1.66 -1.47
CA GLY A 105 0.07 1.50 -0.63
C GLY A 105 -0.60 2.84 -0.31
N PHE A 106 0.18 3.87 0.02
CA PHE A 106 -0.33 5.22 0.24
C PHE A 106 -0.94 5.82 -1.02
N PHE A 107 -0.32 5.61 -2.18
CA PHE A 107 -0.88 6.06 -3.45
C PHE A 107 -2.23 5.38 -3.71
N VAL A 108 -2.30 4.04 -3.62
CA VAL A 108 -3.54 3.27 -3.80
C VAL A 108 -4.64 3.70 -2.83
N TRP A 109 -4.30 4.11 -1.60
CA TRP A 109 -5.26 4.62 -0.63
C TRP A 109 -6.01 5.87 -1.10
N ASN A 110 -5.37 6.70 -1.92
CA ASN A 110 -5.90 7.97 -2.41
C ASN A 110 -6.43 7.89 -3.85
N VAL A 111 -6.30 6.73 -4.53
CA VAL A 111 -6.81 6.58 -5.89
C VAL A 111 -8.33 6.53 -5.87
N GLU A 112 -8.95 7.48 -6.56
CA GLU A 112 -10.38 7.45 -6.81
C GLU A 112 -10.66 6.48 -7.97
N ALA A 113 -11.54 5.51 -7.73
CA ALA A 113 -11.88 4.46 -8.68
C ALA A 113 -13.40 4.34 -8.80
N TYR A 114 -13.87 4.22 -10.04
CA TYR A 114 -15.28 4.09 -10.39
C TYR A 114 -15.57 2.70 -10.95
N PRO A 115 -16.84 2.27 -10.98
CA PRO A 115 -17.25 1.02 -11.62
C PRO A 115 -16.65 0.86 -13.04
N GLY A 116 -15.98 -0.27 -13.26
CA GLY A 116 -15.24 -0.58 -14.50
C GLY A 116 -13.74 -0.22 -14.47
N ASP A 117 -13.27 0.54 -13.49
CA ASP A 117 -11.85 0.89 -13.35
C ASP A 117 -11.05 -0.27 -12.71
N LEU A 118 -9.76 -0.39 -13.05
CA LEU A 118 -8.89 -1.49 -12.59
C LEU A 118 -8.85 -1.66 -11.06
N PHE A 119 -8.81 -0.55 -10.32
CA PHE A 119 -8.68 -0.56 -8.86
C PHE A 119 -10.03 -0.52 -8.12
N TYR A 120 -11.17 -0.55 -8.82
CA TYR A 120 -12.49 -0.52 -8.19
C TYR A 120 -12.76 -1.69 -7.22
N PRO A 121 -12.37 -2.95 -7.52
CA PRO A 121 -12.52 -4.04 -6.55
C PRO A 121 -11.77 -3.80 -5.23
N ILE A 122 -10.63 -3.12 -5.29
CA ILE A 122 -9.84 -2.76 -4.10
C ILE A 122 -10.56 -1.67 -3.29
N LYS A 123 -11.15 -0.66 -3.96
CA LYS A 123 -12.01 0.35 -3.30
C LYS A 123 -13.14 -0.35 -2.52
N ARG A 124 -13.88 -1.26 -3.17
CA ARG A 124 -15.00 -1.99 -2.54
C ARG A 124 -14.56 -2.87 -1.37
N ALA A 125 -13.43 -3.58 -1.49
CA ALA A 125 -12.88 -4.36 -0.38
C ALA A 125 -12.56 -3.48 0.84
N ARG A 126 -11.96 -2.31 0.63
CA ARG A 126 -11.65 -1.35 1.70
C ARG A 126 -12.91 -0.82 2.38
N GLU A 127 -13.92 -0.45 1.62
CA GLU A 127 -15.21 0.04 2.14
C GLU A 127 -15.89 -1.02 3.03
N ASN A 128 -15.93 -2.27 2.55
CA ASN A 128 -16.51 -3.39 3.29
C ASN A 128 -15.73 -3.69 4.58
N LEU A 129 -14.40 -3.65 4.54
CA LEU A 129 -13.57 -3.81 5.74
C LEU A 129 -13.84 -2.68 6.74
N GLN A 130 -13.95 -1.44 6.27
CA GLN A 130 -14.26 -0.31 7.15
C GLN A 130 -15.63 -0.50 7.83
N LEU A 131 -16.66 -0.86 7.08
CA LEU A 131 -17.99 -1.18 7.64
C LEU A 131 -17.96 -2.35 8.63
N PHE A 132 -17.16 -3.38 8.36
CA PHE A 132 -17.04 -4.56 9.23
C PHE A 132 -16.47 -4.20 10.60
N PHE A 133 -15.49 -3.29 10.66
CA PHE A 133 -14.84 -2.86 11.91
C PHE A 133 -15.52 -1.66 12.58
N THR A 134 -16.54 -1.05 11.98
CA THR A 134 -17.37 -0.01 12.64
C THR A 134 -18.44 -0.69 13.51
N PHE A 135 -18.15 -0.77 14.82
CA PHE A 135 -19.01 -1.47 15.78
C PHE A 135 -20.17 -0.63 16.32
N ASP A 136 -20.00 0.69 16.43
CA ASP A 136 -21.06 1.57 16.91
C ASP A 136 -22.15 1.76 15.85
N ASN A 137 -23.42 1.64 16.25
CA ASN A 137 -24.55 1.71 15.31
C ASN A 137 -24.67 3.10 14.65
N LEU A 138 -24.42 4.19 15.38
CA LEU A 138 -24.54 5.55 14.84
C LEU A 138 -23.35 5.87 13.93
N GLU A 139 -22.13 5.45 14.28
CA GLU A 139 -20.97 5.52 13.40
C GLU A 139 -21.18 4.70 12.14
N LYS A 140 -21.75 3.50 12.27
CA LYS A 140 -22.05 2.62 11.13
C LYS A 140 -23.13 3.20 10.23
N ALA A 141 -24.16 3.83 10.81
CA ALA A 141 -25.14 4.59 10.05
C ALA A 141 -24.47 5.72 9.24
N ASN A 142 -23.59 6.50 9.87
CA ASN A 142 -22.82 7.54 9.18
C ASN A 142 -21.92 6.96 8.09
N LYS A 143 -21.35 5.77 8.30
CA LYS A 143 -20.55 5.07 7.31
C LYS A 143 -21.38 4.66 6.09
N HIS A 144 -22.59 4.16 6.30
CA HIS A 144 -23.54 3.88 5.22
C HIS A 144 -23.95 5.16 4.47
N LEU A 145 -24.16 6.30 5.15
CA LEU A 145 -24.44 7.59 4.48
C LEU A 145 -23.27 8.04 3.60
N GLN A 146 -22.03 7.94 4.08
CA GLN A 146 -20.86 8.25 3.26
C GLN A 146 -20.78 7.36 2.02
N LEU A 147 -21.10 6.07 2.16
CA LEU A 147 -21.11 5.15 1.03
C LEU A 147 -22.23 5.49 0.04
N ALA A 148 -23.41 5.90 0.53
CA ALA A 148 -24.49 6.38 -0.32
C ALA A 148 -24.04 7.60 -1.17
N GLU A 149 -23.40 8.60 -0.58
CA GLU A 149 -22.83 9.74 -1.32
C GLU A 149 -21.83 9.27 -2.39
N GLU A 150 -20.95 8.31 -2.06
CA GLU A 150 -20.03 7.71 -3.02
C GLU A 150 -20.77 6.98 -4.15
N ARG A 151 -21.85 6.25 -3.86
CA ARG A 151 -22.69 5.62 -4.89
C ARG A 151 -23.30 6.68 -5.81
N LEU A 152 -23.77 7.83 -5.32
CA LEU A 152 -24.29 8.90 -6.19
C LEU A 152 -23.21 9.52 -7.09
N LYS A 153 -21.99 9.70 -6.58
CA LYS A 153 -20.84 10.14 -7.39
C LYS A 153 -20.52 9.13 -8.49
N GLU A 154 -20.47 7.84 -8.13
CA GLU A 154 -20.26 6.75 -9.08
C GLU A 154 -21.39 6.69 -10.13
N ALA A 155 -22.65 6.84 -9.72
CA ALA A 155 -23.80 6.86 -10.63
C ALA A 155 -23.68 8.00 -11.65
N LYS A 156 -23.29 9.20 -11.21
CA LYS A 156 -23.02 10.33 -12.10
C LYS A 156 -21.96 9.98 -13.15
N VAL A 157 -20.82 9.45 -12.73
CA VAL A 157 -19.71 9.11 -13.64
C VAL A 157 -20.14 8.02 -14.63
N VAL A 158 -20.84 7.00 -14.17
CA VAL A 158 -21.28 5.87 -15.01
C VAL A 158 -22.36 6.30 -16.01
N ILE A 159 -23.27 7.19 -15.62
CA ILE A 159 -24.24 7.85 -16.51
C ILE A 159 -23.50 8.66 -17.58
N GLU A 160 -22.50 9.44 -17.20
CA GLU A 160 -21.68 10.23 -18.13
C GLU A 160 -20.88 9.35 -19.10
N ARG A 161 -20.50 8.14 -18.68
CA ARG A 161 -19.86 7.11 -19.52
C ARG A 161 -20.86 6.37 -20.43
N GLY A 162 -22.17 6.60 -20.29
CA GLY A 162 -23.22 5.98 -21.10
C GLY A 162 -23.51 4.52 -20.78
N ASN A 163 -23.05 4.00 -19.64
CA ASN A 163 -23.28 2.60 -19.25
C ASN A 163 -24.53 2.50 -18.34
N GLU A 164 -25.71 2.47 -18.95
CA GLU A 164 -26.98 2.46 -18.21
C GLU A 164 -27.14 1.26 -17.27
N GLU A 165 -26.70 0.06 -17.66
CA GLU A 165 -26.82 -1.14 -16.82
C GLU A 165 -26.02 -1.01 -15.52
N MET A 166 -24.79 -0.51 -15.64
CA MET A 166 -23.96 -0.24 -14.47
C MET A 166 -24.53 0.93 -13.64
N ALA A 167 -25.10 1.95 -14.29
CA ALA A 167 -25.76 3.05 -13.57
C ALA A 167 -26.95 2.56 -12.76
N LYS A 168 -27.80 1.68 -13.31
CA LYS A 168 -28.92 1.05 -12.58
C LYS A 168 -28.42 0.35 -11.33
N HIS A 169 -27.34 -0.43 -11.43
CA HIS A 169 -26.75 -1.13 -10.29
C HIS A 169 -26.28 -0.16 -9.21
N VAL A 170 -25.52 0.87 -9.58
CA VAL A 170 -24.97 1.84 -8.62
C VAL A 170 -26.07 2.67 -7.95
N ILE A 171 -27.11 3.05 -8.69
CA ILE A 171 -28.30 3.74 -8.11
C ILE A 171 -29.02 2.81 -7.13
N GLN A 172 -29.09 1.51 -7.42
CA GLN A 172 -29.66 0.55 -6.47
C GLN A 172 -28.80 0.43 -5.21
N GLU A 173 -27.47 0.39 -5.34
CA GLU A 173 -26.59 0.41 -4.17
C GLU A 173 -26.79 1.68 -3.32
N TYR A 174 -26.98 2.85 -3.94
CA TYR A 174 -27.33 4.08 -3.19
C TYR A 174 -28.57 3.88 -2.31
N ILE A 175 -29.63 3.32 -2.89
CA ILE A 175 -30.88 3.04 -2.17
C ILE A 175 -30.64 2.08 -0.99
N ASP A 176 -29.83 1.05 -1.20
CA ASP A 176 -29.57 0.04 -0.19
C ASP A 176 -28.70 0.60 0.96
N GLU A 177 -27.70 1.42 0.65
CA GLU A 177 -26.90 2.13 1.67
C GLU A 177 -27.76 3.08 2.51
N MET A 178 -28.69 3.83 1.88
CA MET A 178 -29.63 4.69 2.59
C MET A 178 -30.56 3.90 3.54
N LYS A 179 -31.06 2.73 3.09
CA LYS A 179 -31.86 1.84 3.93
C LYS A 179 -31.04 1.27 5.09
N ASN A 180 -29.80 0.88 4.85
CA ASN A 180 -28.92 0.37 5.89
C ASN A 180 -28.60 1.46 6.93
N ALA A 181 -28.31 2.68 6.49
CA ALA A 181 -28.12 3.82 7.40
C ALA A 181 -29.34 4.02 8.31
N LYS A 182 -30.55 4.03 7.73
CA LYS A 182 -31.79 4.11 8.50
C LYS A 182 -31.95 2.96 9.50
N ASN A 183 -31.70 1.73 9.07
CA ASN A 183 -31.81 0.55 9.93
C ASN A 183 -30.85 0.61 11.11
N GLU A 184 -29.62 1.11 10.92
CA GLU A 184 -28.66 1.26 12.02
C GLU A 184 -29.07 2.36 13.01
N VAL A 185 -29.64 3.47 12.53
CA VAL A 185 -30.23 4.52 13.40
C VAL A 185 -31.38 3.97 14.24
N GLU A 186 -32.25 3.15 13.65
CA GLU A 186 -33.42 2.58 14.34
C GLU A 186 -33.05 1.59 15.47
N LYS A 187 -31.82 1.05 15.47
CA LYS A 187 -31.32 0.20 16.57
C LYS A 187 -30.89 0.97 17.81
N THR A 188 -30.78 2.30 17.73
CA THR A 188 -30.27 3.15 18.80
C THR A 188 -31.40 4.01 19.38
N ASP A 189 -31.30 4.37 20.66
CA ASP A 189 -32.25 5.31 21.25
C ASP A 189 -32.18 6.67 20.52
N LYS A 190 -33.35 7.16 20.12
CA LYS A 190 -33.53 8.37 19.33
C LYS A 190 -32.89 9.58 19.97
N LEU A 191 -32.79 9.61 21.30
CA LEU A 191 -32.18 10.73 22.02
C LEU A 191 -30.69 10.93 21.67
N TYR A 192 -29.96 9.85 21.40
CA TYR A 192 -28.53 9.91 21.06
C TYR A 192 -28.26 10.03 19.55
N ALA A 193 -29.31 9.86 18.72
CA ALA A 193 -29.18 9.88 17.27
C ALA A 193 -29.16 11.29 16.65
N SER A 194 -29.18 12.37 17.44
CA SER A 194 -29.33 13.74 16.94
C SER A 194 -28.30 14.08 15.85
N ASN A 195 -27.02 13.83 16.08
CA ASN A 195 -25.97 14.20 15.13
C ASN A 195 -26.07 13.39 13.81
N THR A 196 -26.43 12.11 13.90
CA THR A 196 -26.64 11.27 12.72
C THR A 196 -27.90 11.69 11.97
N LEU A 197 -28.99 12.03 12.67
CA LEU A 197 -30.21 12.56 12.04
C LEU A 197 -29.96 13.91 11.35
N GLU A 198 -29.13 14.78 11.94
CA GLU A 198 -28.70 16.03 11.32
C GLU A 198 -27.92 15.76 10.03
N SER A 199 -26.96 14.83 10.10
CA SER A 199 -26.20 14.38 8.93
C SER A 199 -27.11 13.82 7.82
N ILE A 200 -28.12 13.01 8.17
CA ILE A 200 -29.12 12.51 7.22
C ILE A 200 -29.85 13.69 6.57
N GLY A 201 -30.33 14.65 7.35
CA GLY A 201 -31.04 15.83 6.83
C GLY A 201 -30.20 16.63 5.84
N GLU A 202 -28.95 16.92 6.18
CA GLU A 202 -28.03 17.67 5.33
C GLU A 202 -27.68 16.94 4.03
N ILE A 203 -27.30 15.66 4.13
CA ILE A 203 -26.88 14.84 2.98
C ILE A 203 -28.07 14.66 2.03
N THR A 204 -29.23 14.25 2.55
CA THR A 204 -30.42 14.01 1.72
C THR A 204 -30.90 15.27 1.00
N SER A 205 -30.75 16.45 1.60
CA SER A 205 -31.07 17.72 0.92
C SER A 205 -30.22 17.93 -0.34
N LYS A 206 -28.91 17.63 -0.25
CA LYS A 206 -28.00 17.69 -1.39
C LYS A 206 -28.28 16.59 -2.41
N ASP A 207 -28.52 15.37 -1.94
CA ASP A 207 -28.80 14.20 -2.78
C ASP A 207 -30.03 14.42 -3.65
N ILE A 208 -31.11 14.97 -3.09
CA ILE A 208 -32.35 15.28 -3.83
C ILE A 208 -32.05 16.14 -5.05
N PHE A 209 -31.26 17.20 -4.89
CA PHE A 209 -30.87 18.07 -6.00
C PHE A 209 -29.99 17.33 -7.03
N ILE A 210 -29.03 16.53 -6.58
CA ILE A 210 -28.16 15.75 -7.47
C ILE A 210 -28.99 14.75 -8.28
N ILE A 211 -29.90 14.01 -7.64
CA ILE A 211 -30.75 13.00 -8.27
C ILE A 211 -31.70 13.63 -9.28
N GLN A 212 -32.30 14.79 -8.97
CA GLN A 212 -33.12 15.54 -9.92
C GLN A 212 -32.32 15.94 -11.17
N ASN A 213 -31.09 16.43 -10.99
CA ASN A 213 -30.22 16.76 -12.12
C ASN A 213 -29.83 15.53 -12.95
N LEU A 214 -29.56 14.39 -12.30
CA LEU A 214 -29.27 13.13 -12.99
C LEU A 214 -30.49 12.63 -13.78
N LYS A 215 -31.71 12.81 -13.27
CA LYS A 215 -32.95 12.44 -13.96
C LYS A 215 -33.14 13.20 -15.26
N ILE A 216 -32.81 14.50 -15.27
CA ILE A 216 -32.84 15.33 -16.48
C ILE A 216 -31.80 14.84 -17.49
N LYS A 217 -30.59 14.48 -17.04
CA LYS A 217 -29.50 14.02 -17.91
C LYS A 217 -29.68 12.60 -18.45
N ALA A 218 -30.35 11.73 -17.71
CA ALA A 218 -30.51 10.32 -18.03
C ALA A 218 -31.99 9.87 -17.94
N PRO A 219 -32.85 10.29 -18.89
CA PRO A 219 -34.28 9.96 -18.86
C PRO A 219 -34.55 8.45 -18.92
N GLY A 220 -33.66 7.65 -19.53
CA GLY A 220 -33.75 6.19 -19.56
C GLY A 220 -33.68 5.52 -18.17
N LEU A 221 -33.17 6.24 -17.17
CA LEU A 221 -33.03 5.79 -15.78
C LEU A 221 -34.07 6.41 -14.84
N SER A 222 -35.10 7.10 -15.38
CA SER A 222 -36.09 7.82 -14.57
C SER A 222 -36.67 6.95 -13.46
N LYS A 223 -37.04 5.70 -13.76
CA LYS A 223 -37.65 4.80 -12.76
C LYS A 223 -36.73 4.55 -11.55
N GLN A 224 -35.43 4.33 -11.81
CA GLN A 224 -34.44 4.08 -10.77
C GLN A 224 -34.15 5.36 -9.98
N LEU A 225 -34.03 6.49 -10.67
CA LEU A 225 -33.77 7.79 -10.05
C LEU A 225 -34.98 8.29 -9.24
N ASP A 226 -36.20 7.96 -9.66
CA ASP A 226 -37.42 8.24 -8.89
C ASP A 226 -37.46 7.42 -7.59
N ALA A 227 -37.04 6.15 -7.64
CA ALA A 227 -36.93 5.33 -6.44
C ALA A 227 -35.86 5.87 -5.47
N ALA A 228 -34.70 6.29 -6.00
CA ALA A 228 -33.65 6.93 -5.21
C ALA A 228 -34.13 8.25 -4.59
N LEU A 229 -34.78 9.10 -5.39
CA LEU A 229 -35.34 10.38 -4.94
C LEU A 229 -36.35 10.20 -3.80
N ASN A 230 -37.25 9.22 -3.92
CA ASN A 230 -38.24 8.92 -2.88
C ASN A 230 -37.56 8.51 -1.57
N VAL A 231 -36.52 7.67 -1.63
CA VAL A 231 -35.76 7.25 -0.44
C VAL A 231 -35.07 8.44 0.22
N SER A 232 -34.48 9.35 -0.56
CA SER A 232 -33.85 10.57 -0.03
C SER A 232 -34.87 11.51 0.63
N ILE A 233 -36.03 11.73 -0.02
CA ILE A 233 -37.12 12.58 0.52
C ILE A 233 -37.69 11.98 1.80
N GLU A 234 -37.99 10.68 1.83
CA GLU A 234 -38.51 10.02 3.02
C GLU A 234 -37.51 10.06 4.17
N SER A 235 -36.23 9.82 3.88
CA SER A 235 -35.15 9.87 4.87
C SER A 235 -34.98 11.28 5.43
N HIS A 236 -34.98 12.30 4.57
CA HIS A 236 -34.92 13.70 4.98
C HIS A 236 -36.07 14.07 5.91
N LYS A 237 -37.31 13.80 5.48
CA LYS A 237 -38.52 14.11 6.23
C LYS A 237 -38.54 13.38 7.58
N SER A 238 -38.16 12.11 7.59
CA SER A 238 -38.07 11.31 8.81
C SER A 238 -37.04 11.91 9.78
N ALA A 239 -35.85 12.26 9.28
CA ALA A 239 -34.76 12.80 10.09
C ALA A 239 -35.12 14.14 10.72
N VAL A 240 -35.59 15.10 9.90
CA VAL A 240 -36.06 16.41 10.33
C VAL A 240 -37.17 16.30 11.37
N LYS A 241 -38.16 15.42 11.15
CA LYS A 241 -39.24 15.19 12.11
C LYS A 241 -38.74 14.64 13.44
N GLN A 242 -37.76 13.73 13.42
CA GLN A 242 -37.19 13.15 14.64
C GLN A 242 -36.33 14.18 15.39
N LEU A 243 -35.52 14.98 14.68
CA LEU A 243 -34.77 16.09 15.25
C LEU A 243 -35.66 17.13 15.90
N GLY A 244 -36.78 17.48 15.28
CA GLY A 244 -37.75 18.41 15.85
C GLY A 244 -38.31 17.92 17.18
N LYS A 245 -38.57 16.61 17.31
CA LYS A 245 -39.00 16.00 18.56
C LYS A 245 -37.92 16.02 19.65
N ILE A 246 -36.66 15.85 19.26
CA ILE A 246 -35.52 15.80 20.21
C ILE A 246 -35.16 17.20 20.69
N THR A 247 -35.11 18.18 19.79
CA THR A 247 -34.57 19.52 20.08
C THR A 247 -35.64 20.56 20.41
N GLY A 248 -36.92 20.25 20.18
CA GLY A 248 -38.04 21.17 20.37
C GLY A 248 -38.08 22.34 19.36
N ARG A 249 -37.27 22.29 18.29
CA ARG A 249 -37.19 23.31 17.25
C ARG A 249 -37.96 22.90 16.00
N ALA A 250 -38.58 23.87 15.34
CA ALA A 250 -39.14 23.68 14.00
C ALA A 250 -38.01 23.71 12.98
N TYR A 251 -37.75 22.57 12.34
CA TYR A 251 -36.86 22.50 11.18
C TYR A 251 -37.70 22.68 9.92
N SER A 252 -37.16 23.38 8.93
CA SER A 252 -37.84 23.59 7.65
C SER A 252 -38.02 22.26 6.93
N GLU A 253 -39.26 21.89 6.63
CA GLU A 253 -39.54 20.86 5.62
C GLU A 253 -39.03 21.37 4.27
N LEU A 254 -38.47 20.47 3.44
CA LEU A 254 -38.02 20.80 2.08
C LEU A 254 -39.12 21.58 1.35
N ILE A 255 -38.72 22.66 0.66
CA ILE A 255 -39.63 23.50 -0.12
C ILE A 255 -40.52 22.59 -0.99
N PRO A 256 -41.86 22.75 -0.95
CA PRO A 256 -42.75 22.00 -1.82
C PRO A 256 -42.31 22.19 -3.27
N GLN A 257 -42.04 21.09 -3.97
CA GLN A 257 -41.90 21.12 -5.41
C GLN A 257 -43.34 21.13 -5.95
N ASP A 258 -43.81 22.32 -6.34
CA ASP A 258 -45.07 22.52 -7.06
C ASP A 258 -45.08 21.78 -8.41
#